data_AF-A0A950TIG1-F1
#
_entry.id   AF-A0A950TIG1-F1
#
_cell.length_a   1.000
_cell.length_b   1.000
_cell.length_c   1.000
_cell.angle_alpha   90.00
_cell.angle_beta   90.00
_cell.angle_gamma   90.00
#
_symmetry.space_group_name_H-M   'P 1'
#
loop_
_entity.id
_entity.type
_entity.pdbx_description
1 polymer ?
#
loop_
_entity_poly.entity_id
_entity_poly.type
_entity_poly.pdbx_seq_one_letter_code
_entity_poly.pdbx_strand_id
1 'polypeptide(L)' 'LSLTDIAVLPEFRRNGIATTVIQRLQEEAARTGRDVELSVERMNENAFQLYRDLGFEVTGESQVHLSMRWSPTTKKRT' A
#
# COMPACT_ATOMS: atom_id res chain seq x y z
N LEU A 1 -3.57 7.66 7.79
CA LEU A 1 -3.11 6.43 8.47
C LEU A 1 -1.74 6.09 7.90
N SER A 2 -0.84 5.54 8.71
CA SER A 2 0.48 5.12 8.23
C SER A 2 0.62 3.62 8.42
N LEU A 3 1.01 2.91 7.36
CA LEU A 3 1.42 1.52 7.42
C LEU A 3 2.94 1.47 7.54
N THR A 4 3.44 1.11 8.72
CA THR A 4 4.88 1.06 8.99
C THR A 4 5.50 -0.22 8.44
N ASP A 5 4.97 -1.38 8.83
CA ASP A 5 5.51 -2.67 8.44
C ASP A 5 4.41 -3.71 8.20
N ILE A 6 4.63 -4.58 7.22
CA ILE A 6 3.81 -5.76 6.99
C ILE A 6 4.70 -6.89 6.50
N ALA A 7 4.58 -8.05 7.14
CA ALA A 7 5.33 -9.24 6.78
C ALA A 7 4.40 -10.45 6.78
N VAL A 8 4.50 -11.27 5.73
CA VAL A 8 3.87 -12.58 5.65
C VAL A 8 4.98 -13.61 5.55
N LEU A 9 4.95 -14.61 6.45
CA LEU A 9 5.93 -15.69 6.43
C LEU A 9 5.93 -16.41 5.08
N PRO A 10 7.10 -16.87 4.58
CA PRO A 10 7.22 -17.46 3.25
C PRO A 10 6.17 -18.53 2.92
N GLU A 11 5.83 -19.38 3.89
CA GLU A 11 4.90 -20.51 3.76
C GLU A 11 3.45 -20.05 3.52
N PHE A 12 3.12 -18.81 3.88
CA PHE A 12 1.77 -18.26 3.75
C PHE A 12 1.65 -17.19 2.65
N ARG A 13 2.71 -16.91 1.89
CA ARG A 13 2.70 -15.93 0.80
C ARG A 13 1.82 -16.39 -0.37
N ARG A 14 1.43 -15.42 -1.21
CA ARG A 14 0.58 -15.63 -2.41
C ARG A 14 -0.84 -16.17 -2.12
N ASN A 15 -1.27 -16.15 -0.85
CA ASN A 15 -2.63 -16.48 -0.41
C ASN A 15 -3.52 -15.26 -0.14
N GLY A 16 -3.15 -14.07 -0.65
CA GLY A 16 -3.94 -12.85 -0.48
C GLY A 16 -3.93 -12.22 0.93
N ILE A 17 -3.17 -12.76 1.87
CA ILE A 17 -3.16 -12.29 3.27
C ILE A 17 -2.82 -10.80 3.39
N ALA A 18 -1.70 -10.38 2.79
CA ALA A 18 -1.29 -8.98 2.82
C ALA A 18 -2.34 -8.07 2.17
N THR A 19 -2.90 -8.49 1.02
CA THR A 19 -3.98 -7.80 0.32
C THR A 19 -5.18 -7.58 1.24
N THR A 20 -5.68 -8.62 1.92
CA THR A 20 -6.83 -8.52 2.81
C THR A 20 -6.58 -7.58 3.99
N VAL A 21 -5.38 -7.61 4.58
CA VAL A 21 -5.01 -6.71 5.68
C VAL A 21 -5.00 -5.25 5.20
N ILE A 22 -4.37 -4.98 4.05
CA ILE A 22 -4.28 -3.62 3.50
C ILE A 22 -5.65 -3.09 3.07
N GLN A 23 -6.50 -3.92 2.47
CA GLN A 23 -7.86 -3.52 2.10
C GLN A 23 -8.71 -3.14 3.32
N ARG A 24 -8.60 -3.88 4.42
CA ARG A 24 -9.28 -3.50 5.68
C ARG A 24 -8.78 -2.16 6.22
N LEU A 25 -7.47 -1.90 6.10
CA LEU A 25 -6.90 -0.59 6.46
C LEU A 25 -7.44 0.52 5.54
N GLN A 26 -7.56 0.27 4.24
CA GLN A 26 -8.16 1.21 3.29
C GLN A 26 -9.65 1.47 3.59
N GLU A 27 -10.42 0.45 3.96
CA GLU A 27 -11.82 0.59 4.39
C GLU A 27 -11.95 1.45 5.65
N GLU A 28 -11.08 1.26 6.64
CA GLU A 28 -11.03 2.11 7.84
C GLU A 28 -10.64 3.56 7.50
N ALA A 29 -9.62 3.73 6.66
CA ALA A 29 -9.19 5.03 6.18
C ALA A 29 -10.31 5.76 5.42
N ALA A 30 -11.05 5.05 4.56
CA ALA A 30 -12.20 5.58 3.83
C ALA A 30 -13.32 6.05 4.77
N ARG A 31 -13.67 5.24 5.78
CA ARG A 31 -14.69 5.61 6.79
C ARG A 31 -14.34 6.87 7.56
N THR A 32 -13.04 7.15 7.71
CA THR A 32 -12.53 8.32 8.46
C THR A 32 -12.08 9.47 7.56
N GLY A 33 -12.20 9.34 6.24
CA GLY A 33 -11.76 10.35 5.28
C GLY A 33 -10.25 10.60 5.29
N ARG A 34 -9.45 9.57 5.60
CA ARG A 34 -7.99 9.66 5.73
C ARG A 34 -7.30 8.94 4.57
N ASP A 35 -6.14 9.45 4.17
CA ASP A 35 -5.23 8.74 3.28
C ASP A 35 -4.49 7.62 4.01
N VAL A 36 -3.95 6.66 3.26
CA VAL A 36 -3.01 5.66 3.76
C VAL A 36 -1.65 5.90 3.12
N GLU A 37 -0.61 6.00 3.94
CA GLU A 37 0.77 6.21 3.50
C GLU A 37 1.66 5.05 3.90
N LEU A 38 2.60 4.70 3.03
CA LEU A 38 3.61 3.67 3.26
C LEU A 38 4.92 4.01 2.56
N SER A 39 5.98 3.30 2.97
CA SER A 39 7.26 3.29 2.27
C SER A 39 7.60 1.87 1.88
N VAL A 40 8.19 1.68 0.69
CA VAL A 40 8.65 0.39 0.19
C VAL A 40 10.08 0.50 -0.31
N GLU A 41 10.93 -0.48 0.01
CA GLU A 41 12.27 -0.56 -0.56
C GLU A 41 12.21 -0.67 -2.09
N ARG A 42 13.06 0.05 -2.81
CA ARG A 42 13.10 0.04 -4.29
C ARG A 42 13.29 -1.35 -4.87
N MET A 43 14.07 -2.19 -4.18
CA MET A 43 14.38 -3.56 -4.62
C MET A 43 13.25 -4.55 -4.30
N ASN A 44 12.25 -4.15 -3.50
CA ASN A 44 11.12 -5.00 -3.15
C ASN A 44 10.00 -4.88 -4.19
N GLU A 45 10.28 -5.36 -5.40
CA GLU A 45 9.37 -5.27 -6.54
C GLU A 45 8.01 -5.91 -6.25
N ASN A 46 7.98 -7.05 -5.55
CA ASN A 46 6.74 -7.75 -5.21
C ASN A 46 5.82 -6.89 -4.33
N ALA A 47 6.37 -6.22 -3.31
CA ALA A 47 5.60 -5.33 -2.45
C ALA A 47 5.15 -4.07 -3.22
N PHE A 48 6.03 -3.49 -4.04
CA PHE A 48 5.68 -2.36 -4.89
C PHE A 48 4.52 -2.67 -5.82
N GLN A 49 4.56 -3.82 -6.52
CA GLN A 49 3.48 -4.27 -7.39
C GLN A 49 2.18 -4.47 -6.62
N LEU A 50 2.23 -5.14 -5.46
CA LEU A 50 1.06 -5.31 -4.60
C LEU A 50 0.44 -3.96 -4.21
N TYR A 51 1.23 -2.99 -3.75
CA TYR A 51 0.71 -1.68 -3.35
C TYR A 51 0.13 -0.92 -4.54
N ARG A 52 0.81 -0.96 -5.69
CA ARG A 52 0.33 -0.34 -6.93
C ARG A 52 -1.00 -0.94 -7.39
N ASP A 53 -1.15 -2.25 -7.35
CA ASP A 53 -2.40 -2.95 -7.71
C ASP A 53 -3.55 -2.62 -6.75
N LEU A 54 -3.23 -2.29 -5.50
CA LEU A 54 -4.17 -1.79 -4.50
C LEU A 54 -4.47 -0.28 -4.63
N GLY A 55 -3.99 0.35 -5.71
CA GLY A 55 -4.28 1.76 -6.03
C GLY A 55 -3.41 2.76 -5.28
N PHE A 56 -2.30 2.34 -4.68
CA PHE A 56 -1.31 3.28 -4.16
C PHE A 56 -0.54 3.92 -5.31
N GLU A 57 -0.33 5.23 -5.20
CA GLU A 57 0.46 6.03 -6.14
C GLU A 57 1.78 6.43 -5.48
N VAL A 58 2.86 6.51 -6.28
CA VAL A 58 4.15 7.01 -5.78
C VAL A 58 4.04 8.51 -5.55
N THR A 59 4.34 8.96 -4.34
CA THR A 59 4.29 10.37 -3.93
C THR A 59 5.66 10.97 -3.63
N GLY A 60 6.69 10.12 -3.56
CA GLY A 60 8.06 10.53 -3.34
C GLY A 60 9.02 9.36 -3.46
N GLU A 61 10.31 9.67 -3.55
CA GLU A 61 11.35 8.67 -3.63
C GLU A 61 12.66 9.14 -2.99
N SER A 62 13.45 8.18 -2.52
CA SER A 62 14.81 8.35 -2.02
C SER A 62 15.73 7.36 -2.75
N GLN A 63 17.02 7.28 -2.40
CA GLN A 63 17.91 6.29 -3.01
C GLN A 63 17.47 4.84 -2.74
N VAL A 64 16.82 4.57 -1.61
CA VAL A 64 16.53 3.22 -1.14
C VAL A 64 15.03 2.90 -1.02
N HIS A 65 14.17 3.91 -0.88
CA HIS A 65 12.72 3.73 -0.70
C HIS A 65 11.89 4.55 -1.69
N LEU A 66 10.69 4.07 -1.97
CA LEU A 66 9.58 4.79 -2.59
C LEU A 66 8.52 5.08 -1.53
N SER A 67 8.09 6.33 -1.42
CA SER A 67 6.91 6.72 -0.65
C SER A 67 5.67 6.56 -1.52
N MET A 68 4.64 5.91 -0.99
CA MET A 68 3.38 5.70 -1.70
C MET A 68 2.19 6.11 -0.85
N ARG A 69 1.15 6.60 -1.52
CA ARG A 69 -0.11 7.02 -0.89
C ARG A 69 -1.29 6.44 -1.62
N TRP A 70 -2.28 6.00 -0.85
CA TRP A 70 -3.63 5.71 -1.33
C TRP A 70 -4.60 6.70 -0.71
N SER A 71 -5.53 7.21 -1.53
CA SER A 71 -6.57 8.15 -1.09
C SER A 71 -7.97 7.58 -1.36
N PRO A 72 -8.91 7.71 -0.41
CA PRO A 72 -10.27 7.17 -0.54
C PRO A 72 -11.11 7.85 -1.62
N THR A 73 -10.69 9.04 -2.08
CA THR A 73 -11.38 9.83 -3.11
C THR A 73 -10.64 9.86 -4.44
N THR A 74 -9.91 8.81 -4.80
CA THR A 74 -9.27 8.70 -6.13
C THR A 74 -10.34 8.72 -7.23
N LYS A 75 -10.76 9.93 -7.62
CA LYS A 75 -11.52 10.18 -8.84
C LYS A 75 -10.62 9.75 -9.98
N LYS A 76 -11.01 8.69 -10.71
CA LYS A 76 -10.52 8.46 -12.07
C LYS A 76 -10.73 9.77 -12.83
N ARG A 77 -9.65 10.50 -13.13
CA ARG A 77 -9.70 11.63 -14.05
C ARG A 77 -9.95 11.02 -15.42
N THR A 78 -11.15 11.26 -15.93
CA THR A 78 -11.66 10.87 -17.25
C THR A 78 -10.78 11.38 -18.37
#